data_AF-A0AAV4G206-F1
#
_entry.id   AF-A0AAV4G206-F1
#
_cell.length_a   1.000
_cell.length_b   1.000
_cell.length_c   1.000
_cell.angle_alpha   90.00
_cell.angle_beta   90.00
_cell.angle_gamma   90.00
#
_symmetry.space_group_name_H-M   'P 1'
#
loop_
_entity.id
_entity.type
_entity.pdbx_description
1 polymer ?
#
loop_
_entity_poly.entity_id
_entity_poly.type
_entity_poly.pdbx_seq_one_letter_code
_entity_poly.pdbx_strand_id
1 'polypeptide(L)'
;GTLGEEGLSLEFRHIASYLIWYCGHMNSEELLHEVVLCVGYFSVLHPDNQAIVQAGQPPTVLQQLCALPFQYFSDPRLVAVLFPTLIACCYSNQDNTDILEQELSCALLANFIEERQLEQQQNKSSPVSVKKSKNQDNKEIREAENRMAFPLRFPVEQWAEAQTYFSSSS
;
A
#
# COMPACT_ATOMS: atom_id res chain seq x y z
N GLY A 1 -29.45 5.77 2.12
CA GLY A 1 -28.16 6.48 2.24
C GLY A 1 -28.19 7.28 3.50
N THR A 2 -27.41 6.90 4.49
CA THR A 2 -27.32 7.61 5.77
C THR A 2 -26.26 8.69 5.64
N LEU A 3 -26.69 9.95 5.70
CA LEU A 3 -25.85 11.16 5.67
C LEU A 3 -24.63 11.13 6.64
N GLY A 4 -24.63 10.25 7.65
CA GLY A 4 -23.48 10.05 8.55
C GLY A 4 -22.30 9.30 7.92
N GLU A 5 -22.54 8.46 6.91
CA GLU A 5 -21.51 7.67 6.23
C GLU A 5 -20.68 8.54 5.26
N GLU A 6 -21.35 9.50 4.60
CA GLU A 6 -20.72 10.52 3.75
C GLU A 6 -19.83 11.48 4.57
N GLY A 7 -20.26 11.84 5.78
CA GLY A 7 -19.49 12.69 6.69
C GLY A 7 -18.18 12.03 7.13
N LEU A 8 -18.23 10.76 7.53
CA LEU A 8 -17.02 10.01 7.94
C LEU A 8 -16.05 9.80 6.77
N SER A 9 -16.58 9.54 5.58
CA SER A 9 -15.78 9.36 4.36
C SER A 9 -15.11 10.67 3.92
N LEU A 10 -15.75 11.82 4.16
CA LEU A 10 -15.17 13.14 3.90
C LEU A 10 -14.03 13.47 4.88
N GLU A 11 -14.25 13.26 6.17
CA GLU A 11 -13.25 13.54 7.21
C GLU A 11 -12.00 12.66 7.04
N PHE A 12 -12.17 11.37 6.72
CA PHE A 12 -11.04 10.49 6.45
C PHE A 12 -10.18 11.00 5.29
N ARG A 13 -10.81 11.39 4.17
CA ARG A 13 -10.08 11.95 3.02
C ARG A 13 -9.34 13.23 3.38
N HIS A 14 -9.99 14.16 4.09
CA HIS A 14 -9.33 15.40 4.50
C HIS A 14 -8.11 15.14 5.39
N ILE A 15 -8.23 14.23 6.37
CA ILE A 15 -7.14 13.88 7.28
C ILE A 15 -6.02 13.20 6.51
N ALA A 16 -6.32 12.18 5.70
CA ALA A 16 -5.32 11.45 4.91
C ALA A 16 -4.61 12.39 3.93
N SER A 17 -5.35 13.18 3.16
CA SER A 17 -4.78 14.11 2.18
C SER A 17 -3.92 15.18 2.82
N TYR A 18 -4.36 15.75 3.94
CA TYR A 18 -3.57 16.74 4.67
C TYR A 18 -2.28 16.12 5.22
N LEU A 19 -2.35 14.93 5.80
CA LEU A 19 -1.18 14.27 6.37
C LEU A 19 -0.20 13.81 5.30
N ILE A 20 -0.65 13.29 4.16
CA ILE A 20 0.22 12.93 3.03
C ILE A 20 0.98 14.17 2.54
N TRP A 21 0.24 15.26 2.29
CA TRP A 21 0.83 16.52 1.85
C TRP A 21 1.82 17.08 2.88
N TYR A 22 1.39 17.20 4.14
CA TYR A 22 2.21 17.78 5.21
C TYR A 22 3.48 16.95 5.48
N CYS A 23 3.35 15.63 5.59
CA CYS A 23 4.49 14.76 5.90
C CYS A 23 5.50 14.68 4.75
N GLY A 24 5.02 14.71 3.49
CA GLY A 24 5.87 14.77 2.31
C GLY A 24 6.66 16.07 2.20
N HIS A 25 6.14 17.19 2.72
CA HIS A 25 6.81 18.49 2.67
C HIS A 25 7.68 18.80 3.91
N MET A 26 7.37 18.21 5.07
CA MET A 26 8.06 18.48 6.36
C MET A 26 9.02 17.37 6.80
N ASN A 27 9.36 16.42 5.92
CA ASN A 27 10.26 15.28 6.19
C ASN A 27 9.84 14.38 7.37
N SER A 28 8.54 14.27 7.65
CA SER A 28 8.01 13.36 8.70
C SER A 28 7.70 11.97 8.11
N GLU A 29 8.75 11.27 7.69
CA GLU A 29 8.67 10.01 6.93
C GLU A 29 7.92 8.90 7.70
N GLU A 30 8.16 8.74 9.00
CA GLU A 30 7.48 7.73 9.83
C GLU A 30 5.96 7.93 9.87
N LEU A 31 5.50 9.18 9.99
CA LEU A 31 4.08 9.49 9.99
C LEU A 31 3.46 9.26 8.61
N LEU A 32 4.18 9.62 7.54
CA LEU A 32 3.74 9.32 6.18
C LEU A 32 3.55 7.82 5.97
N HIS A 33 4.47 6.99 6.46
CA HIS A 33 4.37 5.53 6.36
C HIS A 33 3.13 4.98 7.07
N GLU A 34 2.80 5.47 8.26
CA GLU A 34 1.58 5.06 8.99
C GLU A 34 0.30 5.52 8.25
N VAL A 35 0.31 6.69 7.61
CA VAL A 35 -0.82 7.15 6.78
C VAL A 35 -0.98 6.29 5.54
N VAL A 36 0.10 5.98 4.83
CA VAL A 36 0.10 5.07 3.67
C VAL A 36 -0.43 3.70 4.09
N LEU A 37 0.01 3.18 5.23
CA LEU A 37 -0.45 1.91 5.79
C LEU A 37 -1.95 1.95 6.10
N CYS A 38 -2.43 3.03 6.74
CA CYS A 38 -3.83 3.21 7.08
C CYS A 38 -4.74 3.23 5.84
N VAL A 39 -4.33 3.95 4.79
CA VAL A 39 -5.07 3.97 3.51
C VAL A 39 -5.11 2.57 2.88
N GLY A 40 -4.01 1.80 2.95
CA GLY A 40 -3.99 0.43 2.45
C GLY A 40 -4.99 -0.48 3.17
N TYR A 41 -5.02 -0.46 4.50
CA TYR A 41 -5.99 -1.23 5.27
C TYR A 41 -7.44 -0.75 5.10
N PHE A 42 -7.64 0.53 4.86
CA PHE A 42 -8.97 1.07 4.57
C PHE A 42 -9.52 0.54 3.25
N SER A 43 -8.68 0.43 2.22
CA SER A 43 -9.09 0.08 0.86
C SER A 43 -9.07 -1.42 0.54
N VAL A 44 -8.27 -2.22 1.24
CA VAL A 44 -8.00 -3.62 0.86
C VAL A 44 -9.29 -4.45 0.72
N LEU A 45 -9.53 -4.95 -0.50
CA LEU A 45 -10.69 -5.78 -0.87
C LEU A 45 -12.05 -5.18 -0.50
N HIS A 46 -12.15 -3.85 -0.47
CA HIS A 46 -13.39 -3.15 -0.15
C HIS A 46 -13.73 -2.10 -1.23
N PRO A 47 -14.52 -2.47 -2.27
CA PRO A 47 -14.80 -1.61 -3.41
C PRO A 47 -15.32 -0.21 -3.06
N ASP A 48 -16.21 -0.09 -2.07
CA ASP A 48 -16.74 1.22 -1.67
C ASP A 48 -15.65 2.13 -1.07
N ASN A 49 -14.70 1.56 -0.31
CA ASN A 49 -13.59 2.31 0.28
C ASN A 49 -12.53 2.65 -0.78
N GLN A 50 -12.32 1.76 -1.74
CA GLN A 50 -11.52 2.05 -2.93
C GLN A 50 -12.12 3.22 -3.74
N ALA A 51 -13.45 3.29 -3.88
CA ALA A 51 -14.11 4.42 -4.54
C ALA A 51 -13.93 5.73 -3.75
N ILE A 52 -13.88 5.67 -2.41
CA ILE A 52 -13.61 6.85 -1.57
C ILE A 52 -12.22 7.42 -1.85
N VAL A 53 -11.17 6.61 -2.02
CA VAL A 53 -9.80 7.15 -2.21
C VAL A 53 -9.60 7.89 -3.53
N GLN A 54 -10.40 7.59 -4.56
CA GLN A 54 -10.40 8.34 -5.83
C GLN A 54 -11.42 9.48 -5.90
N ALA A 55 -12.33 9.59 -4.94
CA ALA A 55 -13.40 10.58 -4.98
C ALA A 55 -12.95 11.94 -4.41
N GLY A 56 -13.54 13.02 -4.92
CA GLY A 56 -13.34 14.38 -4.41
C GLY A 56 -12.70 15.35 -5.39
N GLN A 57 -12.25 16.48 -4.87
CA GLN A 57 -11.48 17.46 -5.64
C GLN A 57 -10.04 16.95 -5.82
N PRO A 58 -9.50 16.97 -7.05
CA PRO A 58 -8.08 16.66 -7.29
C PRO A 58 -7.13 17.62 -6.55
N PRO A 59 -5.93 17.17 -6.12
CA PRO A 59 -5.46 15.78 -6.19
C PRO A 59 -6.14 14.91 -5.14
N THR A 60 -6.72 13.78 -5.57
CA THR A 60 -7.38 12.81 -4.67
C THR A 60 -6.35 12.04 -3.83
N VAL A 61 -6.78 11.28 -2.82
CA VAL A 61 -5.87 10.48 -1.99
C VAL A 61 -5.02 9.54 -2.86
N LEU A 62 -5.65 8.88 -3.85
CA LEU A 62 -4.93 8.02 -4.79
C LEU A 62 -3.91 8.81 -5.63
N GLN A 63 -4.29 9.96 -6.19
CA GLN A 63 -3.37 10.80 -6.95
C GLN A 63 -2.21 11.33 -6.10
N GLN A 64 -2.46 11.65 -4.83
CA GLN A 64 -1.41 12.07 -3.90
C GLN A 64 -0.42 10.94 -3.58
N LEU A 65 -0.89 9.70 -3.47
CA LEU A 65 -0.03 8.53 -3.32
C LEU A 65 0.84 8.31 -4.57
N CYS A 66 0.27 8.49 -5.77
CA CYS A 66 1.02 8.41 -7.03
C CYS A 66 2.03 9.56 -7.18
N ALA A 67 1.76 10.72 -6.59
CA ALA A 67 2.62 11.92 -6.63
C ALA A 67 3.70 11.97 -5.53
N LEU A 68 3.91 10.89 -4.77
CA LEU A 68 4.99 10.83 -3.78
C LEU A 68 6.38 10.96 -4.43
N PRO A 69 7.43 11.34 -3.66
CA PRO A 69 8.78 11.45 -4.19
C PRO A 69 9.26 10.16 -4.87
N PHE A 70 10.06 10.27 -5.94
CA PHE A 70 10.56 9.14 -6.75
C PHE A 70 11.19 7.98 -5.93
N GLN A 71 11.74 8.28 -4.75
CA GLN A 71 12.30 7.27 -3.85
C GLN A 71 11.26 6.22 -3.41
N TYR A 72 9.97 6.58 -3.30
CA TYR A 72 8.89 5.64 -3.01
C TYR A 72 8.59 4.66 -4.15
N PHE A 73 9.17 4.89 -5.33
CA PHE A 73 9.05 4.04 -6.52
C PHE A 73 10.37 3.35 -6.89
N SER A 74 11.46 3.62 -6.17
CA SER A 74 12.81 3.15 -6.55
C SER A 74 13.66 2.61 -5.40
N ASP A 75 13.53 3.13 -4.16
CA ASP A 75 14.18 2.54 -2.98
C ASP A 75 13.36 1.32 -2.51
N PRO A 76 13.94 0.11 -2.49
CA PRO A 76 13.22 -1.11 -2.08
C PRO A 76 12.50 -1.00 -0.73
N ARG A 77 13.04 -0.21 0.20
CA ARG A 77 12.43 -0.01 1.52
C ARG A 77 11.13 0.80 1.42
N LEU A 78 11.13 1.87 0.64
CA LEU A 78 9.97 2.75 0.48
C LEU A 78 8.94 2.15 -0.50
N VAL A 79 9.40 1.41 -1.51
CA VAL A 79 8.54 0.58 -2.38
C VAL A 79 7.74 -0.41 -1.55
N ALA A 80 8.38 -1.09 -0.58
CA ALA A 80 7.70 -1.99 0.34
C ALA A 80 6.67 -1.29 1.25
N VAL A 81 6.77 0.03 1.42
CA VAL A 81 5.75 0.84 2.12
C VAL A 81 4.61 1.20 1.17
N LEU A 82 4.88 1.75 -0.01
CA LEU A 82 3.86 2.30 -0.90
C LEU A 82 3.10 1.25 -1.71
N PHE A 83 3.79 0.30 -2.32
CA PHE A 83 3.21 -0.57 -3.35
C PHE A 83 2.07 -1.45 -2.81
N PRO A 84 2.16 -2.04 -1.59
CA PRO A 84 1.02 -2.73 -1.00
C PRO A 84 -0.24 -1.89 -0.90
N THR A 85 -0.11 -0.59 -0.63
CA THR A 85 -1.27 0.32 -0.57
C THR A 85 -1.83 0.61 -1.96
N LEU A 86 -0.97 0.83 -2.97
CA LEU A 86 -1.44 1.02 -4.34
C LEU A 86 -2.16 -0.24 -4.86
N ILE A 87 -1.63 -1.43 -4.57
CA ILE A 87 -2.29 -2.71 -4.88
C ILE A 87 -3.66 -2.79 -4.18
N ALA A 88 -3.75 -2.46 -2.90
CA ALA A 88 -5.01 -2.47 -2.15
C ALA A 88 -6.03 -1.47 -2.69
N CYS A 89 -5.59 -0.29 -3.14
CA CYS A 89 -6.45 0.72 -3.73
C CYS A 89 -6.96 0.32 -5.12
N CYS A 90 -6.12 -0.29 -5.97
CA CYS A 90 -6.44 -0.48 -7.39
C CYS A 90 -6.91 -1.90 -7.75
N TYR A 91 -6.58 -2.93 -6.97
CA TYR A 91 -6.95 -4.30 -7.32
C TYR A 91 -8.48 -4.47 -7.43
N SER A 92 -8.93 -5.02 -8.56
CA SER A 92 -10.35 -5.18 -8.91
C SER A 92 -11.15 -3.87 -8.96
N ASN A 93 -10.49 -2.73 -9.21
CA ASN A 93 -11.14 -1.43 -9.38
C ASN A 93 -10.56 -0.71 -10.61
N GLN A 94 -11.33 -0.70 -11.70
CA GLN A 94 -10.85 -0.16 -12.97
C GLN A 94 -10.63 1.36 -12.92
N ASP A 95 -11.54 2.13 -12.31
CA ASP A 95 -11.39 3.59 -12.23
C ASP A 95 -10.10 3.99 -11.49
N ASN A 96 -9.81 3.32 -10.36
CA ASN A 96 -8.56 3.54 -9.63
C ASN A 96 -7.33 3.12 -10.44
N THR A 97 -7.45 2.03 -11.23
CA THR A 97 -6.39 1.56 -12.11
C THR A 97 -6.12 2.55 -13.24
N ASP A 98 -7.15 3.13 -13.85
CA ASP A 98 -7.03 4.16 -14.88
C ASP A 98 -6.37 5.44 -14.33
N ILE A 99 -6.64 5.81 -13.08
CA ILE A 99 -5.96 6.93 -12.39
C ILE A 99 -4.50 6.61 -12.14
N LEU A 100 -4.20 5.39 -11.67
CA LEU A 100 -2.83 4.94 -11.45
C LEU A 100 -2.01 5.00 -12.75
N GLU A 101 -2.58 4.53 -13.87
CA GLU A 101 -1.94 4.46 -15.19
C GLU A 101 -1.58 5.82 -15.79
N GLN A 102 -2.26 6.89 -15.37
CA GLN A 102 -1.90 8.26 -15.77
C GLN A 102 -0.56 8.71 -15.19
N GLU A 103 -0.16 8.15 -14.05
CA GLU A 103 1.04 8.57 -13.31
C GLU A 103 2.14 7.49 -13.33
N LEU A 104 1.77 6.21 -13.35
CA LEU A 104 2.64 5.06 -13.11
C LEU A 104 2.21 3.84 -13.95
N SER A 105 3.15 2.97 -14.33
CA SER A 105 2.80 1.72 -15.01
C SER A 105 2.32 0.64 -14.03
N CYS A 106 1.18 0.01 -14.32
CA CYS A 106 0.65 -1.16 -13.61
C CYS A 106 1.65 -2.33 -13.55
N ALA A 107 2.55 -2.45 -14.53
CA ALA A 107 3.60 -3.47 -14.54
C ALA A 107 4.52 -3.40 -13.31
N LEU A 108 4.71 -2.21 -12.70
CA LEU A 108 5.48 -2.06 -11.47
C LEU A 108 4.84 -2.83 -10.30
N LEU A 109 3.50 -2.80 -10.20
CA LEU A 109 2.77 -3.52 -9.16
C LEU A 109 2.80 -5.03 -9.43
N ALA A 110 2.64 -5.45 -10.69
CA ALA A 110 2.74 -6.86 -11.06
C ALA A 110 4.11 -7.46 -10.73
N ASN A 111 5.19 -6.77 -11.10
CA ASN A 111 6.57 -7.21 -10.82
C ASN A 111 6.84 -7.28 -9.31
N PHE A 112 6.33 -6.32 -8.54
CA PHE A 112 6.45 -6.34 -7.08
C PHE A 112 5.75 -7.56 -6.45
N ILE A 113 4.55 -7.90 -6.92
CA ILE A 113 3.84 -9.10 -6.43
C ILE A 113 4.62 -10.37 -6.77
N GLU A 114 5.14 -10.47 -7.99
CA GLU A 114 5.97 -11.60 -8.44
C GLU A 114 7.21 -11.77 -7.56
N GLU A 115 7.96 -10.69 -7.30
CA GLU A 115 9.14 -10.70 -6.44
C GLU A 115 8.79 -11.24 -5.04
N ARG A 116 7.69 -10.76 -4.44
CA ARG A 116 7.23 -11.22 -3.12
C ARG A 116 6.80 -12.68 -3.11
N GLN A 117 6.22 -13.19 -4.20
CA GLN A 117 5.89 -14.61 -4.35
C GLN A 117 7.17 -15.47 -4.39
N LEU A 118 8.20 -15.04 -5.11
CA LEU A 118 9.48 -15.76 -5.20
C LEU A 118 10.20 -15.81 -3.85
N GLU A 119 10.24 -14.69 -3.11
CA GLU A 119 10.79 -14.61 -1.76
C GLU A 119 10.12 -15.61 -0.79
N GLN A 120 8.78 -15.73 -0.85
CA GLN A 120 8.05 -16.69 -0.02
C GLN A 120 8.40 -18.15 -0.32
N GLN A 121 8.66 -18.48 -1.59
CA GLN A 121 9.04 -19.84 -1.99
C GLN A 121 10.45 -20.21 -1.54
N GLN A 122 11.39 -19.26 -1.62
CA GLN A 122 12.77 -19.45 -1.14
C GLN A 122 12.84 -19.60 0.39
N ASN A 123 12.00 -18.88 1.13
CA ASN A 123 11.94 -19.01 2.60
C ASN A 123 11.35 -20.35 3.05
N LYS A 124 10.49 -21.00 2.25
CA LYS A 124 9.93 -22.34 2.56
C LYS A 124 10.92 -23.49 2.30
N SER A 125 11.94 -23.28 1.46
CA SER A 125 12.89 -24.34 1.04
C SER A 125 14.22 -24.36 1.80
N SER A 126 14.46 -23.43 2.72
CA SER A 126 15.69 -23.33 3.51
C SER A 126 15.51 -23.83 4.96
N PRO A 127 16.08 -24.99 5.36
CA PRO A 127 16.12 -25.41 6.75
C PRO A 127 17.30 -24.73 7.47
N VAL A 128 17.21 -23.43 7.75
CA VAL A 128 18.27 -22.74 8.52
C VAL A 128 17.89 -22.71 9.99
N SER A 129 18.68 -23.44 10.77
CA SER A 129 18.68 -23.43 12.24
C SER A 129 18.77 -21.99 12.78
N VAL A 130 17.65 -21.45 13.26
CA VAL A 130 17.63 -20.15 13.94
C VAL A 130 18.20 -20.33 15.35
N LYS A 131 19.48 -19.96 15.53
CA LYS A 131 20.00 -19.63 16.86
C LYS A 131 19.21 -18.43 17.38
N LYS A 132 18.30 -18.67 18.33
CA LYS A 132 17.59 -17.66 19.10
C LYS A 132 18.59 -16.83 19.91
N SER A 133 19.04 -15.69 19.38
CA SER A 133 19.58 -14.61 20.19
C SER A 133 18.42 -13.80 20.76
N LYS A 134 18.17 -13.96 22.07
CA LYS A 134 17.20 -13.19 22.83
C LYS A 134 17.79 -11.81 23.15
N ASN A 135 17.46 -10.77 22.38
CA ASN A 135 17.57 -9.39 22.82
C ASN A 135 16.17 -8.77 22.81
N GLN A 136 15.74 -8.34 23.99
CA GLN A 136 14.35 -7.96 24.30
C GLN A 136 14.04 -6.51 23.87
N ASP A 137 15.06 -5.66 23.71
CA ASP A 137 14.96 -4.27 23.23
C ASP A 137 14.56 -4.13 21.75
N ASN A 138 14.51 -5.25 21.02
CA ASN A 138 14.26 -5.27 19.57
C ASN A 138 12.85 -5.78 19.22
N LYS A 139 11.95 -5.93 20.19
CA LYS A 139 10.61 -6.48 19.96
C LYS A 139 9.71 -5.49 19.22
N GLU A 140 9.65 -4.24 19.68
CA GLU A 140 8.81 -3.19 19.10
C GLU A 140 9.26 -2.82 17.67
N ILE A 141 10.57 -2.73 17.44
CA ILE A 141 11.15 -2.50 16.10
C ILE A 141 10.80 -3.66 15.16
N ARG A 142 10.96 -4.91 15.61
CA ARG A 142 10.57 -6.09 14.81
C ARG A 142 9.08 -6.16 14.55
N GLU A 143 8.24 -5.76 15.49
CA GLU A 143 6.79 -5.72 15.33
C GLU A 143 6.37 -4.62 14.35
N ALA A 144 7.01 -3.45 14.40
CA ALA A 144 6.82 -2.37 13.44
C ALA A 144 7.24 -2.78 12.02
N GLU A 145 8.42 -3.41 11.87
CA GLU A 145 8.87 -3.97 10.59
C GLU A 145 7.93 -5.07 10.08
N ASN A 146 7.39 -5.89 10.99
CA ASN A 146 6.44 -6.94 10.63
C ASN A 146 5.09 -6.37 10.15
N ARG A 147 4.59 -5.27 10.74
CA ARG A 147 3.33 -4.62 10.31
C ARG A 147 3.36 -4.11 8.87
N MET A 148 4.54 -3.74 8.37
CA MET A 148 4.72 -3.27 6.99
C MET A 148 4.85 -4.40 5.97
N ALA A 149 4.95 -5.66 6.43
CA ALA A 149 5.09 -6.81 5.55
C ALA A 149 3.86 -6.98 4.65
N PHE A 150 4.11 -7.19 3.36
CA PHE A 150 3.06 -7.33 2.34
C PHE A 150 2.00 -8.40 2.70
N PRO A 151 2.35 -9.60 3.23
CA PRO A 151 1.36 -10.62 3.61
C PRO A 151 0.34 -10.19 4.68
N LEU A 152 0.68 -9.19 5.50
CA LEU A 152 -0.25 -8.65 6.51
C LEU A 152 -1.16 -7.56 5.96
N ARG A 153 -0.79 -6.97 4.81
CA ARG A 153 -1.46 -5.83 4.20
C ARG A 153 -2.35 -6.22 3.03
N PHE A 154 -2.06 -7.34 2.38
CA PHE A 154 -2.84 -7.86 1.27
C PHE A 154 -2.88 -9.40 1.29
N PRO A 155 -4.06 -10.03 1.26
CA PRO A 155 -4.20 -11.48 1.43
C PRO A 155 -3.38 -12.29 0.42
N VAL A 156 -2.59 -13.25 0.91
CA VAL A 156 -1.65 -14.05 0.09
C VAL A 156 -2.39 -14.86 -0.98
N GLU A 157 -3.63 -15.26 -0.68
CA GLU A 157 -4.50 -16.00 -1.58
C GLU A 157 -4.83 -15.20 -2.85
N GLN A 158 -4.83 -13.87 -2.75
CA GLN A 158 -5.16 -12.96 -3.84
C GLN A 158 -3.95 -12.56 -4.69
N TRP A 159 -2.72 -12.96 -4.32
CA TRP A 159 -1.51 -12.47 -4.99
C TRP A 159 -1.45 -12.91 -6.46
N ALA A 160 -1.81 -14.16 -6.78
CA ALA A 160 -1.76 -14.65 -8.16
C ALA A 160 -2.76 -13.94 -9.08
N GLU A 161 -3.99 -13.72 -8.58
CA GLU A 161 -5.03 -13.01 -9.30
C GLU A 161 -4.67 -11.53 -9.46
N ALA A 162 -4.15 -10.89 -8.41
CA ALA A 162 -3.70 -9.50 -8.44
C ALA A 162 -2.52 -9.29 -9.41
N GLN A 163 -1.53 -10.18 -9.41
CA GLN A 163 -0.44 -10.12 -10.39
C GLN A 163 -0.99 -10.18 -11.82
N THR A 164 -1.87 -11.15 -12.10
CA THR A 164 -2.48 -11.32 -13.43
C THR A 164 -3.28 -10.08 -13.83
N TYR A 165 -4.06 -9.52 -12.89
CA TYR A 165 -4.83 -8.30 -13.09
C TYR A 165 -3.92 -7.15 -13.58
N PHE A 166 -2.88 -6.81 -12.80
CA PHE A 166 -1.99 -5.70 -13.15
C PHE A 166 -1.07 -5.99 -14.35
N SER A 167 -0.80 -7.26 -14.68
CA SER A 167 -0.10 -7.62 -15.92
C SER A 167 -0.98 -7.50 -17.16
N SER A 168 -2.30 -7.55 -17.01
CA SER A 168 -3.26 -7.47 -18.12
C SER A 168 -3.77 -6.06 -18.41
N SER A 169 -3.66 -5.14 -17.43
CA SER A 169 -4.01 -3.73 -17.58
C SER A 169 -2.90 -2.95 -18.28
N SER A 170 -2.72 -3.16 -19.59
CA SER A 170 -1.71 -2.45 -20.40
C SER A 170 -2.27 -2.04 -21.77
#